data_AF-A0A5S4SMJ3-F1
#
_entry.id   AF-A0A5S4SMJ3-F1
#
_cell.length_a   1.000
_cell.length_b   1.000
_cell.length_c   1.000
_cell.angle_alpha   90.00
_cell.angle_beta   90.00
_cell.angle_gamma   90.00
#
_symmetry.space_group_name_H-M   'P 1'
#
loop_
_entity.id
_entity.type
_entity.pdbx_description
1 polymer ?
#
loop_
_entity_poly.entity_id
_entity_poly.type
_entity_poly.pdbx_seq_one_letter_code
_entity_poly.pdbx_strand_id
1 'polypeptide(L)'
;MDKDAVETFRKERLAALADHMGGRAALGRALGYKDGGYVNHMISGIRPITEKTIVLCEQLPGATGWFSDTKFQERALSREVVAAIAKLEPAEVRRIENLLRGMLDLPQTRA
;
A
#
# COMPACT_ATOMS: atom_id res chain seq x y z
N MET A 1 19.71 -7.69 -3.36
CA MET A 1 18.54 -7.40 -2.51
C MET A 1 18.22 -8.69 -1.80
N ASP A 2 18.11 -8.68 -0.47
CA ASP A 2 17.82 -9.89 0.29
C ASP A 2 16.44 -10.44 -0.12
N LYS A 3 16.38 -11.74 -0.44
CA LYS A 3 15.17 -12.38 -0.97
C LYS A 3 14.03 -12.31 0.04
N ASP A 4 14.37 -12.40 1.32
CA ASP A 4 13.41 -12.34 2.42
C ASP A 4 12.86 -10.92 2.59
N ALA A 5 13.69 -9.90 2.34
CA ALA A 5 13.26 -8.51 2.33
C ALA A 5 12.29 -8.20 1.18
N VAL A 6 12.53 -8.77 -0.01
CA VAL A 6 11.62 -8.64 -1.17
C VAL A 6 10.27 -9.27 -0.87
N GLU A 7 10.27 -10.48 -0.30
CA GLU A 7 9.03 -11.19 0.01
C GLU A 7 8.23 -10.48 1.09
N THR A 8 8.91 -10.00 2.14
CA THR A 8 8.30 -9.21 3.21
C THR A 8 7.65 -7.95 2.67
N PHE A 9 8.39 -7.18 1.86
CA PHE A 9 7.85 -5.99 1.20
C PHE A 9 6.58 -6.29 0.41
N ARG A 10 6.58 -7.34 -0.41
CA ARG A 10 5.39 -7.71 -1.20
C ARG A 10 4.20 -8.07 -0.33
N LYS A 11 4.41 -8.79 0.78
CA LYS A 11 3.34 -9.15 1.71
C LYS A 11 2.72 -7.92 2.35
N GLU A 12 3.55 -6.99 2.81
CA GLU A 12 3.10 -5.72 3.41
C GLU A 12 2.30 -4.89 2.41
N ARG A 13 2.81 -4.73 1.19
CA ARG A 13 2.12 -3.95 0.14
C ARG A 13 0.82 -4.59 -0.31
N LEU A 14 0.78 -5.93 -0.42
CA LEU A 14 -0.45 -6.65 -0.74
C LEU A 14 -1.49 -6.53 0.37
N ALA A 15 -1.07 -6.57 1.64
CA ALA A 15 -1.96 -6.37 2.77
C ALA A 15 -2.53 -4.94 2.79
N ALA A 16 -1.68 -3.94 2.63
CA ALA A 16 -2.10 -2.54 2.58
C ALA A 16 -3.03 -2.26 1.40
N LEU A 17 -2.77 -2.85 0.22
CA LEU A 17 -3.66 -2.74 -0.94
C LEU A 17 -5.02 -3.40 -0.65
N ALA A 18 -5.02 -4.54 0.03
CA ALA A 18 -6.26 -5.20 0.43
C ALA A 18 -7.09 -4.29 1.33
N ASP A 19 -6.48 -3.66 2.33
CA ASP A 19 -7.17 -2.73 3.23
C ASP A 19 -7.71 -1.52 2.47
N HIS A 20 -6.92 -0.93 1.57
CA HIS A 20 -7.36 0.16 0.70
C HIS A 20 -8.57 -0.20 -0.16
N MET A 21 -8.65 -1.45 -0.64
CA MET A 21 -9.74 -1.93 -1.48
C MET A 21 -10.99 -2.37 -0.68
N GLY A 22 -10.99 -2.24 0.65
CA GLY A 22 -12.10 -2.67 1.51
C GLY A 22 -12.00 -4.12 1.97
N GLY A 23 -10.80 -4.68 1.97
CA GLY A 23 -10.43 -5.98 2.54
C GLY A 23 -10.02 -7.04 1.52
N ARG A 24 -9.49 -8.16 2.04
CA ARG A 24 -8.96 -9.29 1.22
C ARG A 24 -9.98 -9.86 0.23
N ALA A 25 -11.26 -9.93 0.60
CA ALA A 25 -12.31 -10.42 -0.27
C ALA A 25 -12.62 -9.44 -1.43
N ALA A 26 -12.55 -8.14 -1.18
CA ALA A 26 -12.76 -7.13 -2.22
C ALA A 26 -11.60 -7.14 -3.22
N LEU A 27 -10.34 -7.17 -2.73
CA LEU A 27 -9.17 -7.32 -3.59
C LEU A 27 -9.19 -8.64 -4.38
N GLY A 28 -9.58 -9.75 -3.73
CA GLY A 28 -9.70 -11.04 -4.39
C GLY A 28 -10.65 -11.00 -5.59
N ARG A 29 -11.84 -10.41 -5.42
CA ARG A 29 -12.80 -10.22 -6.52
C ARG A 29 -12.27 -9.27 -7.60
N ALA A 30 -11.60 -8.18 -7.22
CA ALA A 30 -11.00 -7.24 -8.17
C ALA A 30 -9.93 -7.91 -9.05
N LEU A 31 -9.19 -8.88 -8.51
CA LEU A 31 -8.20 -9.68 -9.23
C LEU A 31 -8.82 -10.86 -10.03
N GLY A 32 -10.15 -10.98 -10.06
CA GLY A 32 -10.87 -12.04 -10.78
C GLY A 32 -10.95 -13.38 -10.04
N TYR A 33 -10.61 -13.43 -8.74
CA TYR A 33 -10.82 -14.61 -7.91
C TYR A 33 -12.25 -14.65 -7.34
N LYS A 34 -12.68 -15.85 -6.92
CA LYS A 34 -13.99 -16.06 -6.29
C LYS A 34 -14.14 -15.31 -4.95
N ASP A 35 -13.07 -15.26 -4.17
CA ASP A 35 -13.03 -14.69 -2.82
C ASP A 35 -11.62 -14.21 -2.44
N GLY A 36 -11.42 -13.85 -1.17
CA GLY A 36 -10.14 -13.37 -0.64
C GLY A 36 -9.18 -14.46 -0.19
N GLY A 37 -9.50 -15.75 -0.34
CA GLY A 37 -8.67 -16.86 0.15
C GLY A 37 -7.31 -16.89 -0.52
N TYR A 38 -7.25 -16.63 -1.83
CA TYR A 38 -5.98 -16.55 -2.57
C TYR A 38 -5.09 -15.40 -2.06
N VAL A 39 -5.69 -14.22 -1.84
CA VAL A 39 -5.02 -13.06 -1.25
C VAL A 39 -4.53 -13.38 0.17
N ASN A 40 -5.36 -14.05 0.97
CA ASN A 40 -5.01 -14.47 2.32
C ASN A 40 -3.80 -15.41 2.33
N HIS A 41 -3.76 -16.41 1.46
CA HIS A 41 -2.63 -17.35 1.37
C HIS A 41 -1.33 -16.66 0.97
N MET A 42 -1.41 -15.63 0.11
CA MET A 42 -0.25 -14.84 -0.29
C MET A 42 0.28 -13.99 0.88
N ILE A 43 -0.60 -13.29 1.60
CA ILE A 43 -0.23 -12.47 2.77
C ILE A 43 0.36 -13.34 3.88
N SER A 44 -0.24 -14.51 4.16
CA SER A 44 0.25 -15.45 5.17
C SER A 44 1.54 -16.18 4.78
N GLY A 45 2.04 -16.01 3.55
CA GLY A 45 3.26 -16.68 3.07
C GLY A 45 3.08 -18.15 2.70
N ILE A 46 1.85 -18.65 2.67
CA ILE A 46 1.53 -20.01 2.19
C ILE A 46 1.76 -20.10 0.67
N ARG A 47 1.57 -18.99 -0.05
CA ARG A 47 1.86 -18.87 -1.49
C ARG A 47 2.78 -17.68 -1.76
N PRO A 48 3.69 -17.81 -2.74
CA PRO A 48 4.53 -16.69 -3.15
C PRO A 48 3.72 -15.61 -3.90
N ILE A 49 4.13 -14.36 -3.74
CA ILE A 49 3.62 -13.22 -4.51
C ILE A 49 4.49 -13.06 -5.76
N THR A 50 3.96 -13.49 -6.90
CA THR A 50 4.67 -13.49 -8.19
C THR A 50 4.65 -12.13 -8.88
N GLU A 51 5.56 -11.90 -9.84
CA GLU A 51 5.49 -10.71 -10.71
C GLU A 51 4.14 -10.59 -11.42
N LYS A 52 3.56 -11.71 -11.85
CA LYS A 52 2.25 -11.72 -12.49
C LYS A 52 1.17 -11.17 -11.57
N THR A 53 1.22 -11.55 -10.29
CA THR A 53 0.31 -11.01 -9.27
C THR A 53 0.50 -9.51 -9.12
N ILE A 54 1.75 -9.04 -9.06
CA ILE A 54 2.08 -7.62 -8.94
C ILE A 54 1.50 -6.82 -10.13
N VAL A 55 1.75 -7.28 -11.36
CA VAL A 55 1.22 -6.64 -12.57
C VAL A 55 -0.31 -6.57 -12.55
N LEU A 56 -0.98 -7.65 -12.15
CA LEU A 56 -2.44 -7.65 -12.02
C LEU A 56 -2.92 -6.65 -10.97
N CYS A 57 -2.22 -6.55 -9.83
CA CYS A 57 -2.54 -5.55 -8.82
C CYS A 57 -2.35 -4.13 -9.35
N GLU A 58 -1.25 -3.82 -10.03
CA GLU A 58 -0.97 -2.45 -10.52
C GLU A 58 -1.89 -1.99 -11.66
N GLN A 59 -2.55 -2.93 -12.34
CA GLN A 59 -3.59 -2.67 -13.33
C GLN A 59 -4.95 -2.34 -12.71
N LEU A 60 -5.14 -2.56 -11.41
CA LEU A 60 -6.39 -2.18 -10.75
C LEU A 60 -6.50 -0.64 -10.64
N PRO A 61 -7.69 -0.06 -10.87
CA PRO A 61 -7.89 1.38 -10.68
C PRO A 61 -7.51 1.83 -9.26
N GLY A 62 -6.64 2.84 -9.15
CA GLY A 62 -6.13 3.35 -7.87
C GLY A 62 -5.01 2.52 -7.23
N ALA A 63 -4.57 1.43 -7.87
CA ALA A 63 -3.54 0.53 -7.36
C ALA A 63 -2.19 0.64 -8.10
N THR A 64 -2.07 1.53 -9.09
CA THR A 64 -0.83 1.77 -9.82
C THR A 64 0.27 2.27 -8.88
N GLY A 65 1.47 1.70 -9.00
CA GLY A 65 2.63 2.08 -8.18
C GLY A 65 2.62 1.49 -6.77
N TRP A 66 1.65 0.64 -6.42
CA TRP A 66 1.60 0.03 -5.09
C TRP A 66 2.77 -0.93 -4.84
N PHE A 67 3.37 -1.54 -5.85
CA PHE A 67 4.51 -2.46 -5.69
C PHE A 67 5.82 -1.88 -6.22
N SER A 68 5.80 -0.64 -6.67
CA SER A 68 7.01 0.10 -7.01
C SER A 68 7.87 0.28 -5.76
N ASP A 69 9.17 0.01 -5.89
CA ASP A 69 10.14 0.01 -4.80
C ASP A 69 10.04 1.32 -3.99
N THR A 70 9.71 1.22 -2.71
CA THR A 70 9.58 2.36 -1.79
C THR A 70 10.87 3.13 -1.62
N LYS A 71 12.03 2.62 -2.09
CA LYS A 71 13.23 3.45 -2.27
C LYS A 71 13.00 4.67 -3.17
N PHE A 72 11.98 4.66 -4.04
CA PHE A 72 11.58 5.83 -4.81
C PHE A 72 10.76 6.83 -3.97
N GLN A 73 9.98 6.35 -2.99
CA GLN A 73 9.22 7.21 -2.07
C GLN A 73 10.08 7.76 -0.91
N GLU A 74 11.02 6.96 -0.38
CA GLU A 74 12.06 7.45 0.55
C GLU A 74 13.07 8.39 -0.12
N ARG A 75 13.22 8.36 -1.44
CA ARG A 75 13.96 9.39 -2.18
C ARG A 75 13.15 10.65 -2.44
N ALA A 76 11.81 10.58 -2.35
CA ALA A 76 10.96 11.75 -2.52
C ALA A 76 10.88 12.62 -1.25
N LEU A 77 11.17 12.05 -0.07
CA LEU A 77 11.18 12.75 1.21
C LEU A 77 12.53 12.56 1.89
N SER A 78 13.26 13.64 2.20
CA SER A 78 14.57 13.53 2.85
C SER A 78 14.45 12.82 4.21
N ARG A 79 15.55 12.21 4.69
CA ARG A 79 15.60 11.59 6.02
C ARG A 79 15.18 12.55 7.13
N GLU A 80 15.47 13.85 6.99
CA GLU A 80 15.02 14.84 7.96
C GLU A 80 13.49 14.98 7.98
N VAL A 81 12.84 14.93 6.81
CA VAL A 81 11.39 15.01 6.70
C VAL A 81 10.72 13.81 7.35
N VAL A 82 11.23 12.60 7.12
CA VAL A 82 10.69 11.38 7.77
C VAL A 82 10.84 11.48 9.30
N ALA A 83 12.00 11.92 9.79
CA ALA A 83 12.25 12.10 11.22
C ALA A 83 11.39 13.21 11.84
N ALA A 84 11.04 14.24 11.07
CA ALA A 84 10.13 15.30 11.50
C ALA A 84 8.70 14.79 11.60
N ILE A 85 8.21 14.03 10.60
CA ILE A 85 6.86 13.44 10.59
C ILE A 85 6.67 12.52 11.80
N ALA A 86 7.67 11.72 12.16
CA ALA A 86 7.61 10.81 13.30
C ALA A 86 7.42 11.50 14.66
N LYS A 87 7.67 12.81 14.75
CA LYS A 87 7.52 13.60 15.98
C LYS A 87 6.20 14.36 16.05
N LEU A 88 5.36 14.27 15.01
CA LEU A 88 4.10 14.99 14.95
C LEU A 88 3.04 14.30 15.78
N GLU A 89 2.22 15.11 16.45
CA GLU A 89 1.03 14.61 17.14
C GLU A 89 -0.01 14.11 16.12
N PRO A 90 -0.87 13.14 16.49
CA PRO A 90 -1.88 12.59 15.57
C PRO A 90 -2.80 13.65 14.93
N ALA A 91 -3.06 14.74 15.65
CA ALA A 91 -3.83 15.87 15.12
C ALA A 91 -3.08 16.66 14.03
N GLU A 92 -1.76 16.79 14.15
CA GLU A 92 -0.90 17.48 13.18
C GLU A 92 -0.71 16.65 11.92
N VAL A 93 -0.49 15.35 12.07
CA VAL A 93 -0.45 14.40 10.94
C VAL A 93 -1.73 14.52 10.12
N ARG A 94 -2.89 14.54 10.78
CA ARG A 94 -4.20 14.65 10.12
C ARG A 94 -4.38 15.99 9.41
N ARG A 95 -3.91 17.08 10.02
CA ARG A 95 -3.95 18.41 9.37
C ARG A 95 -3.10 18.42 8.11
N ILE A 96 -1.88 17.89 8.15
CA ILE A 96 -0.98 17.79 6.99
C ILE A 96 -1.58 16.89 5.91
N GLU A 97 -2.14 15.74 6.30
CA GLU A 97 -2.81 14.84 5.37
C GLU A 97 -3.96 15.55 4.63
N ASN A 98 -4.81 16.27 5.37
CA ASN A 98 -5.93 17.02 4.82
C ASN A 98 -5.49 18.19 3.90
N LEU A 99 -4.37 18.85 4.22
CA LEU A 99 -3.73 19.84 3.34
C LEU A 99 -3.27 19.21 2.03
N LEU A 100 -2.52 18.10 2.10
CA LEU A 100 -2.04 17.37 0.92
C LEU A 100 -3.21 16.85 0.07
N ARG A 101 -4.25 16.33 0.70
CA ARG A 101 -5.48 15.92 0.02
C ARG A 101 -6.15 17.09 -0.70
N GLY A 102 -6.22 18.26 -0.06
CA GLY A 102 -6.75 19.47 -0.69
C GLY A 102 -5.95 19.92 -1.90
N MET A 103 -4.62 19.82 -1.86
CA MET A 103 -3.74 20.13 -3.00
C MET A 103 -3.90 19.14 -4.16
N LEU A 104 -4.41 17.94 -3.89
CA LEU A 104 -4.58 16.85 -4.85
C LEU A 104 -6.05 16.65 -5.25
N ASP A 105 -6.94 17.58 -4.89
CA ASP A 105 -8.39 17.48 -5.09
C ASP A 105 -9.01 16.18 -4.54
N LEU A 106 -8.45 15.65 -3.46
CA LEU A 106 -8.92 14.45 -2.78
C LEU A 106 -9.87 14.78 -1.62
N PRO A 107 -10.84 13.88 -1.32
CA PRO A 107 -11.73 14.05 -0.20
C PRO A 107 -10.98 14.02 1.14
N GLN A 108 -11.43 14.89 2.05
CA GLN A 108 -10.87 15.09 3.38
C GLN A 108 -11.19 13.93 4.32
N THR A 109 -10.27 13.59 5.21
CA THR A 109 -10.51 12.58 6.24
C THR A 109 -11.38 13.16 7.35
N ARG A 110 -12.41 12.41 7.77
CA ARG A 110 -13.27 12.75 8.91
C ARG A 110 -12.59 12.31 10.21
N ALA A 111 -12.93 13.01 11.31
CA ALA A 111 -12.37 12.80 12.65
C ALA A 111 -12.57 11.34 13.12
#